data_AF-A0A7V9AIT2-F1
#
_entry.id   AF-A0A7V9AIT2-F1
#
_cell.length_a   1.000
_cell.length_b   1.000
_cell.length_c   1.000
_cell.angle_alpha   90.00
_cell.angle_beta   90.00
_cell.angle_gamma   90.00
#
_symmetry.space_group_name_H-M   'P 1'
#
loop_
_entity.id
_entity.type
_entity.pdbx_description
1 polymer ?
#
loop_
_entity_poly.entity_id
_entity_poly.type
_entity_poly.pdbx_seq_one_letter_code
_entity_poly.pdbx_strand_id
1 'polypeptide(L)'
;MTVSDTRRAAPPGVGMIPLHVAVVHAGSGICHVAAATSAADLAERLGEYVRDQATYQLWPEEETRVRDLLSDGRPQEAVDYYFSVVGPRWGAERLDVTQLELPLQADSRQDEGR
;
A
#
# COMPACT_ATOMS: atom_id res chain seq x y z
N MET A 1 24.57 27.42 12.32
CA MET A 1 23.28 26.84 12.76
C MET A 1 23.33 25.37 12.41
N THR A 2 23.64 24.53 13.39
CA THR A 2 23.76 23.08 13.20
C THR A 2 22.39 22.47 13.49
N VAL A 3 21.76 21.88 12.47
CA VAL A 3 20.48 21.20 12.62
C VAL A 3 20.77 19.86 13.26
N SER A 4 20.41 19.71 14.52
CA SER A 4 20.53 18.45 15.25
C SER A 4 19.62 17.40 14.60
N ASP A 5 20.23 16.46 13.88
CA ASP A 5 19.59 15.23 13.41
C ASP A 5 19.07 14.48 14.64
N THR A 6 17.76 14.58 14.88
CA THR A 6 17.10 13.94 16.00
C THR A 6 16.55 12.59 15.53
N ARG A 7 17.44 11.69 15.10
CA ARG A 7 17.09 10.26 15.02
C ARG A 7 16.98 9.74 16.44
N ARG A 8 15.77 9.87 17.02
CA ARG A 8 15.43 9.22 18.28
C ARG A 8 15.52 7.71 18.06
N ALA A 9 16.63 7.12 18.49
CA ALA A 9 16.78 5.68 18.57
C ALA A 9 15.65 5.11 19.44
N ALA A 10 14.99 4.06 18.94
CA ALA A 10 13.99 3.34 19.73
C ALA A 10 14.64 2.80 21.02
N PRO A 11 13.95 2.83 22.17
CA PRO A 11 14.49 2.31 23.40
C PRO A 11 14.85 0.82 23.25
N PRO A 12 15.93 0.34 23.89
CA PRO A 12 16.33 -1.05 23.82
C PRO A 12 15.21 -1.94 24.37
N GLY A 13 14.78 -2.94 23.58
CA GLY A 13 13.71 -3.87 23.91
C GLY A 13 12.39 -3.67 23.15
N VAL A 14 12.29 -2.64 22.30
CA VAL A 14 11.14 -2.47 21.40
C VAL A 14 11.30 -3.39 20.19
N GLY A 15 10.40 -4.35 20.02
CA GLY A 15 10.34 -5.16 18.81
C GLY A 15 10.12 -4.27 17.58
N MET A 16 10.70 -4.63 16.44
CA MET A 16 10.43 -3.95 15.18
C MET A 16 9.43 -4.77 14.38
N ILE A 17 8.48 -4.11 13.73
CA ILE A 17 7.56 -4.74 12.78
C ILE A 17 7.70 -4.09 11.40
N PRO A 18 7.69 -4.89 10.32
CA PRO A 18 7.67 -4.34 8.98
C PRO A 18 6.30 -3.71 8.70
N LEU A 19 6.32 -2.52 8.11
CA LEU A 19 5.15 -1.86 7.52
C LEU A 19 5.43 -1.64 6.04
N HIS A 20 4.64 -2.28 5.20
CA HIS A 20 4.64 -2.08 3.76
C HIS A 20 3.64 -0.97 3.45
N VAL A 21 4.07 0.07 2.76
CA VAL A 21 3.26 1.23 2.38
C VAL A 21 3.24 1.34 0.87
N ALA A 22 2.05 1.43 0.30
CA ALA A 22 1.81 1.71 -1.11
C ALA A 22 1.19 3.09 -1.27
N VAL A 23 1.71 3.86 -2.22
CA VAL A 23 1.16 5.15 -2.64
C VAL A 23 0.85 5.08 -4.12
N VAL A 24 -0.40 5.37 -4.48
CA VAL A 24 -0.83 5.49 -5.87
C VAL A 24 -0.88 6.96 -6.24
N HIS A 25 -0.16 7.29 -7.29
CA HIS A 25 -0.10 8.62 -7.89
C HIS A 25 -0.91 8.63 -9.18
N ALA A 26 -1.65 9.70 -9.42
CA ALA A 26 -2.23 10.06 -10.71
C ALA A 26 -1.71 11.45 -11.13
N GLY A 27 -2.06 11.90 -12.34
CA GLY A 27 -1.68 13.25 -12.82
C GLY A 27 -2.08 14.41 -11.89
N SER A 28 -3.07 14.23 -11.01
CA SER A 28 -3.53 15.23 -10.03
C SER A 28 -2.84 15.15 -8.66
N GLY A 29 -1.98 14.16 -8.42
CA GLY A 29 -1.32 13.93 -7.14
C GLY A 29 -1.58 12.53 -6.58
N ILE A 30 -1.61 12.40 -5.25
CA ILE A 30 -1.88 11.10 -4.60
C ILE A 30 -3.38 10.82 -4.65
N CYS A 31 -3.78 9.67 -5.19
CA CYS A 31 -5.17 9.24 -5.24
C CYS A 31 -5.49 8.10 -4.27
N HIS A 32 -4.49 7.32 -3.84
CA HIS A 32 -4.69 6.24 -2.88
C HIS A 32 -3.45 5.96 -2.04
N VAL A 33 -3.65 5.53 -0.80
CA VAL A 33 -2.59 5.07 0.11
C VAL A 33 -3.08 3.84 0.86
N ALA A 34 -2.28 2.78 0.86
CA ALA A 34 -2.52 1.57 1.64
C ALA A 34 -1.26 1.24 2.45
N ALA A 35 -1.44 0.66 3.63
CA ALA A 35 -0.34 0.16 4.43
C ALA A 35 -0.72 -1.13 5.12
N ALA A 36 0.19 -2.10 5.21
CA ALA A 36 -0.05 -3.35 5.90
C ALA A 36 1.24 -3.93 6.50
N THR A 37 1.09 -4.80 7.50
CA THR A 37 2.22 -5.45 8.17
C THR A 37 2.83 -6.59 7.37
N SER A 38 2.17 -7.03 6.30
CA SER A 38 2.70 -8.02 5.36
C SER A 38 2.49 -7.55 3.92
N ALA A 39 3.35 -8.03 3.01
CA ALA A 39 3.20 -7.77 1.58
C ALA A 39 1.92 -8.39 1.01
N ALA A 40 1.49 -9.55 1.53
CA ALA A 40 0.26 -10.22 1.10
C ALA A 40 -0.98 -9.38 1.43
N ASP A 41 -1.09 -8.89 2.68
CA ASP A 41 -2.19 -8.02 3.10
C ASP A 41 -2.18 -6.69 2.32
N LEU A 42 -1.00 -6.17 1.97
CA LEU A 42 -0.89 -4.98 1.14
C LEU A 42 -1.42 -5.24 -0.27
N ALA A 43 -1.07 -6.38 -0.86
CA ALA A 43 -1.55 -6.79 -2.18
C ALA A 43 -3.07 -6.96 -2.19
N GLU A 44 -3.66 -7.55 -1.14
CA GLU A 44 -5.12 -7.66 -1.01
C GLU A 44 -5.80 -6.28 -0.99
N ARG A 45 -5.30 -5.35 -0.17
CA ARG A 45 -5.83 -3.97 -0.11
C ARG A 45 -5.70 -3.24 -1.44
N LEU A 46 -4.56 -3.39 -2.13
CA LEU A 46 -4.39 -2.84 -3.47
C LEU A 46 -5.29 -3.53 -4.49
N GLY A 47 -5.56 -4.82 -4.34
CA GLY A 47 -6.50 -5.57 -5.17
C GLY A 47 -7.93 -5.03 -5.08
N GLU A 48 -8.36 -4.59 -3.90
CA GLU A 48 -9.64 -3.89 -3.72
C GLU A 48 -9.67 -2.56 -4.48
N TYR A 49 -8.63 -1.73 -4.31
CA TYR A 49 -8.49 -0.48 -5.06
C TYR A 49 -8.54 -0.71 -6.59
N VAL A 50 -7.77 -1.69 -7.06
CA VAL A 50 -7.67 -2.04 -8.48
C VAL A 50 -9.01 -2.56 -9.01
N ARG A 51 -9.76 -3.35 -8.23
CA ARG A 51 -11.10 -3.81 -8.60
C ARG A 51 -12.03 -2.63 -8.90
N ASP A 52 -12.03 -1.64 -8.02
CA ASP A 52 -12.89 -0.48 -8.14
C ASP A 52 -12.48 0.38 -9.35
N GLN A 53 -11.18 0.62 -9.53
CA GLN A 53 -10.67 1.45 -10.62
C GLN A 53 -10.74 0.78 -11.99
N ALA A 54 -10.60 -0.55 -12.07
CA ALA A 54 -10.60 -1.28 -13.33
C ALA A 54 -11.84 -1.00 -14.18
N THR A 55 -13.01 -0.91 -13.54
CA THR A 55 -14.31 -0.64 -14.20
C THR A 55 -14.34 0.75 -14.88
N TYR A 56 -13.56 1.71 -14.40
CA TYR A 56 -13.57 3.08 -14.91
C TYR A 56 -12.39 3.39 -15.83
N GLN A 57 -11.24 2.72 -15.64
CA GLN A 57 -9.99 3.07 -16.30
C GLN A 57 -9.55 2.08 -17.37
N LEU A 58 -10.04 0.83 -17.33
CA LEU A 58 -9.62 -0.23 -18.23
C LEU A 58 -10.64 -0.52 -19.33
N TRP A 59 -10.14 -1.14 -20.41
CA TRP A 59 -11.01 -1.67 -21.44
C TRP A 59 -11.65 -2.98 -20.96
N PRO A 60 -12.82 -3.38 -21.49
CA PRO A 60 -13.55 -4.54 -20.99
C PRO A 60 -12.73 -5.84 -20.91
N GLU A 61 -11.80 -6.06 -21.86
CA GLU A 61 -10.93 -7.24 -21.87
C GLU A 61 -9.91 -7.23 -20.71
N GLU A 62 -9.36 -6.05 -20.41
CA GLU A 62 -8.37 -5.86 -19.36
C GLU A 62 -9.05 -5.86 -17.98
N GLU A 63 -10.22 -5.22 -17.88
CA GLU A 63 -11.08 -5.27 -16.69
C GLU A 63 -11.45 -6.72 -16.33
N THR A 64 -11.87 -7.50 -17.32
CA THR A 64 -12.16 -8.93 -17.14
C THR A 64 -10.95 -9.67 -16.59
N ARG A 65 -9.76 -9.43 -17.17
CA ARG A 65 -8.53 -10.07 -16.69
C ARG A 65 -8.17 -9.70 -15.26
N VAL A 66 -8.33 -8.43 -14.87
CA VAL A 66 -8.15 -8.01 -13.48
C VAL A 66 -9.13 -8.75 -12.56
N ARG A 67 -10.41 -8.82 -12.96
CA ARG A 67 -11.44 -9.51 -12.18
C ARG A 67 -11.12 -10.99 -12.00
N ASP A 68 -10.71 -11.67 -13.06
CA ASP A 68 -10.35 -13.10 -13.02
C ASP A 68 -9.18 -13.35 -12.06
N LEU A 69 -8.12 -12.53 -12.14
CA LEU A 69 -6.97 -12.63 -11.23
C LEU A 69 -7.39 -12.43 -9.76
N LEU A 70 -8.28 -11.49 -9.49
CA LEU A 70 -8.79 -11.25 -8.14
C LEU A 70 -9.69 -12.39 -7.66
N SER A 71 -10.54 -12.94 -8.53
CA SER A 71 -11.41 -14.09 -8.22
C SER A 71 -10.63 -15.38 -7.98
N ASP A 72 -9.47 -15.53 -8.63
CA ASP A 72 -8.54 -16.65 -8.44
C ASP A 72 -7.65 -16.52 -7.19
N GLY A 73 -7.81 -15.45 -6.40
CA GLY A 73 -6.99 -15.21 -5.21
C GLY A 73 -5.55 -14.79 -5.54
N ARG A 74 -5.34 -14.11 -6.67
CA ARG A 74 -4.03 -13.65 -7.17
C ARG A 74 -3.93 -12.12 -7.17
N PRO A 75 -4.06 -11.45 -6.00
CA PRO A 75 -4.15 -10.00 -5.92
C PRO A 75 -2.87 -9.30 -6.39
N GLN A 76 -1.69 -9.85 -6.09
CA GLN A 76 -0.42 -9.27 -6.55
C GLN A 76 -0.36 -9.19 -8.08
N GLU A 77 -0.76 -10.27 -8.76
CA GLU A 77 -0.75 -10.30 -10.23
C GLU A 77 -1.79 -9.36 -10.84
N ALA A 78 -2.95 -9.21 -10.19
CA ALA A 78 -3.97 -8.25 -10.61
C ALA A 78 -3.43 -6.81 -10.52
N VAL A 79 -2.73 -6.49 -9.42
CA VAL A 79 -2.09 -5.18 -9.20
C VAL A 79 -1.01 -4.91 -10.25
N ASP A 80 -0.09 -5.86 -10.45
CA ASP A 80 0.98 -5.74 -11.43
C ASP A 80 0.40 -5.54 -12.85
N TYR A 81 -0.62 -6.31 -13.20
CA TYR A 81 -1.29 -6.19 -14.49
C TYR A 81 -1.96 -4.82 -14.67
N TYR A 82 -2.77 -4.38 -13.70
CA TYR A 82 -3.45 -3.07 -13.74
C TYR A 82 -2.46 -1.93 -13.97
N PHE A 83 -1.38 -1.86 -13.18
CA PHE A 83 -0.39 -0.78 -13.30
C PHE A 83 0.43 -0.86 -14.61
N SER A 84 0.59 -2.05 -15.19
CA SER A 84 1.23 -2.21 -16.51
C SER A 84 0.40 -1.65 -17.67
N VAL A 85 -0.93 -1.65 -17.55
CA VAL A 85 -1.85 -1.26 -18.63
C VAL A 85 -2.45 0.14 -18.44
N VAL A 86 -2.50 0.67 -17.21
CA VAL A 86 -3.02 2.02 -16.93
C VAL A 86 -1.99 3.12 -17.24
N GLY A 87 -0.70 2.84 -17.08
CA GLY A 87 0.40 3.81 -17.25
C GLY A 87 0.43 4.53 -18.61
N PRO A 88 0.17 3.85 -19.75
CA PRO A 88 0.07 4.51 -21.07
C PRO A 88 -1.23 5.29 -21.30
N ARG A 89 -2.21 5.22 -20.38
CA ARG A 89 -3.57 5.74 -20.56
C ARG A 89 -3.84 7.01 -19.73
N TRP A 90 -5.01 7.59 -19.94
CA TRP A 90 -5.44 8.87 -19.38
C TRP A 90 -5.33 8.84 -17.85
N GLY A 91 -4.66 9.84 -17.26
CA GLY A 91 -4.40 9.91 -15.82
C GLY A 91 -3.08 9.29 -15.35
N ALA A 92 -2.53 8.32 -16.11
CA ALA A 92 -1.27 7.62 -15.87
C ALA A 92 -1.01 7.33 -14.38
N GLU A 93 -1.71 6.32 -13.85
CA GLU A 93 -1.46 5.94 -12.46
C GLU A 93 -0.11 5.24 -12.30
N ARG A 94 0.60 5.58 -11.22
CA ARG A 94 1.86 4.95 -10.82
C ARG A 94 1.77 4.47 -9.38
N LEU A 95 2.26 3.26 -9.14
CA LEU A 95 2.39 2.67 -7.82
C LEU A 95 3.82 2.79 -7.31
N ASP A 96 3.98 3.40 -6.14
CA ASP A 96 5.23 3.42 -5.38
C ASP A 96 5.04 2.59 -4.08
N VAL A 97 5.89 1.59 -3.86
CA VAL A 97 5.85 0.73 -2.67
C VAL A 97 7.14 0.86 -1.89
N THR A 98 7.04 1.04 -0.57
CA THR A 98 8.19 1.07 0.34
C THR A 98 7.91 0.21 1.58
N GLN A 99 8.96 -0.38 2.13
CA GLN A 99 8.91 -1.02 3.45
C GLN A 99 9.59 -0.11 4.48
N LEU A 100 8.98 0.00 5.65
CA LEU A 100 9.50 0.72 6.81
C LEU A 100 9.56 -0.25 7.99
N GLU A 101 10.57 -0.13 8.83
CA GLU A 101 10.63 -0.84 10.11
C GLU A 101 10.09 0.08 11.20
N LEU A 102 8.98 -0.30 11.83
CA LEU A 102 8.35 0.50 12.88
C LEU A 102 8.55 -0.12 14.27
N PRO A 103 8.78 0.69 15.31
CA PRO A 103 8.76 0.21 16.68
C PRO A 103 7.38 -0.31 17.05
N LEU A 104 7.30 -1.57 17.47
CA LEU A 104 6.11 -2.18 18.07
C LEU A 104 5.83 -1.47 19.39
N GLN A 105 4.91 -0.52 19.39
CA GLN A 105 4.48 0.11 20.63
C GLN A 105 3.68 -0.92 21.41
N ALA A 106 4.22 -1.36 22.55
CA ALA A 106 3.43 -2.06 23.54
C ALA A 106 2.32 -1.10 23.97
N ASP A 107 1.07 -1.51 23.71
CA ASP A 107 -0.13 -0.74 23.96
C ASP A 107 -0.08 -0.22 25.40
N SER A 108 0.22 1.06 25.55
CA SER A 108 0.31 1.72 26.86
C SER A 108 -1.11 2.05 27.29
N ARG A 109 -1.96 1.02 27.41
CA ARG A 109 -3.14 1.11 28.26
C ARG A 109 -2.61 1.27 29.67
N GLN A 110 -2.52 2.54 30.07
CA GLN A 110 -2.43 2.91 31.46
C GLN A 110 -3.56 2.18 32.18
N ASP A 111 -3.16 1.22 33.00
CA ASP A 111 -3.92 0.75 34.13
C ASP A 111 -4.08 1.97 35.07
N GLU A 112 -4.99 2.89 34.72
CA GLU A 112 -5.53 3.88 35.66
C GLU A 112 -6.47 3.14 36.63
N GLY A 113 -5.87 2.26 37.43
CA GLY A 113 -6.46 1.75 38.64
C GLY A 113 -6.08 2.66 39.79
N ARG A 114 -7.01 3.54 40.19
CA ARG A 114 -7.38 3.69 41.60
C ARG A 114 -8.69 4.44 41.81
#